data_AF-A0A381ZMV0-F1
#
_entry.id   AF-A0A381ZMV0-F1
#
_cell.length_a   1.000
_cell.length_b   1.000
_cell.length_c   1.000
_cell.angle_alpha   90.00
_cell.angle_beta   90.00
_cell.angle_gamma   90.00
#
_symmetry.space_group_name_H-M   'P 1'
#
loop_
_entity.id
_entity.type
_entity.pdbx_description
1 polymer ?
#
loop_
_entity_poly.entity_id
_entity_poly.type
_entity_poly.pdbx_seq_one_letter_code
_entity_poly.pdbx_strand_id
1 'polypeptide(L)' 'MPLKKGKSQKIISVNIKELTKKRSVGKSRKKAISTLAKKRGVSKAQAQRLQAVAIALGKSRKSQKYK' A
#
# COMPACT_ATOMS: atom_id res chain seq x y z
N MET A 1 -3.57 -11.38 -5.66
CA MET A 1 -3.44 -10.49 -6.85
C MET A 1 -2.33 -9.45 -6.67
N PRO A 2 -1.59 -9.15 -7.74
CA PRO A 2 -0.62 -8.05 -7.74
C PRO A 2 -1.36 -6.69 -7.79
N LEU A 3 -0.96 -5.75 -6.94
CA LEU A 3 -1.43 -4.36 -7.03
C LEU A 3 -0.74 -3.64 -8.18
N LYS A 4 -1.43 -2.66 -8.75
CA LYS A 4 -0.93 -1.88 -9.87
C LYS A 4 0.17 -0.92 -9.40
N LYS A 5 1.12 -0.63 -10.28
CA LYS A 5 2.28 0.22 -9.98
C LYS A 5 2.23 1.45 -10.88
N GLY A 6 2.60 2.62 -10.35
CA GLY A 6 2.66 3.87 -11.10
C GLY A 6 2.24 5.07 -10.27
N LYS A 7 2.68 6.26 -10.70
CA LYS A 7 2.49 7.53 -9.97
C LYS A 7 1.09 8.14 -10.13
N SER A 8 0.28 7.62 -11.06
CA SER A 8 -1.04 8.17 -11.34
C SER A 8 -1.99 8.00 -10.17
N GLN A 9 -2.78 9.03 -9.86
CA GLN A 9 -3.84 8.98 -8.86
C GLN A 9 -4.86 7.86 -9.13
N LYS A 10 -5.11 7.52 -10.40
CA LYS A 10 -5.98 6.40 -10.78
C LYS A 10 -5.45 5.07 -10.23
N ILE A 11 -4.13 4.88 -10.22
CA ILE A 11 -3.49 3.65 -9.72
C ILE A 11 -3.57 3.58 -8.19
N ILE A 12 -3.34 4.70 -7.52
CA ILE A 12 -3.50 4.80 -6.06
C ILE A 12 -4.95 4.47 -5.68
N SER A 13 -5.92 5.05 -6.37
CA SER A 13 -7.35 4.83 -6.12
C SER A 13 -7.76 3.36 -6.33
N VAL A 14 -7.32 2.74 -7.42
CA VAL A 14 -7.54 1.31 -7.66
C VAL A 14 -6.91 0.47 -6.54
N ASN A 15 -5.67 0.77 -6.15
CA ASN A 15 -5.00 0.02 -5.09
C ASN A 15 -5.67 0.18 -3.72
N ILE A 16 -6.19 1.38 -3.41
CA ILE A 16 -6.98 1.62 -2.21
C ILE A 16 -8.20 0.71 -2.24
N LYS A 17 -9.02 0.77 -3.30
CA LYS A 17 -10.24 -0.07 -3.44
C LYS A 17 -9.93 -1.55 -3.26
N GLU A 18 -8.82 -2.03 -3.84
CA GLU A 18 -8.39 -3.42 -3.72
C GLU A 18 -7.88 -3.78 -2.31
N LEU A 19 -7.34 -2.83 -1.55
CA LEU A 19 -6.92 -3.04 -0.16
C LEU A 19 -8.07 -2.90 0.85
N THR A 20 -9.18 -2.25 0.47
CA THR A 20 -10.40 -2.19 1.30
C THR A 20 -11.29 -3.42 1.15
N LYS A 21 -11.31 -4.05 -0.05
CA LYS A 21 -12.06 -5.29 -0.26
C LYS A 21 -11.52 -6.42 0.62
N LYS A 22 -12.22 -6.72 1.73
CA LYS A 22 -11.82 -7.70 2.78
C LYS A 22 -11.42 -9.08 2.23
N ARG A 23 -12.02 -9.51 1.12
CA ARG A 23 -11.79 -10.82 0.48
C ARG A 23 -10.55 -10.85 -0.41
N SER A 24 -10.01 -9.69 -0.81
CA SER A 24 -8.92 -9.53 -1.78
C SER A 24 -7.52 -9.44 -1.16
N VAL A 25 -7.44 -9.25 0.17
CA VAL A 25 -6.18 -8.92 0.86
C VAL A 25 -5.54 -10.18 1.46
N GLY A 26 -4.42 -10.62 0.88
CA GLY A 26 -3.64 -11.76 1.39
C GLY A 26 -3.11 -11.55 2.82
N LYS A 27 -2.79 -12.65 3.52
CA LYS A 27 -2.35 -12.66 4.93
C LYS A 27 -1.20 -11.68 5.21
N SER A 28 -0.21 -11.62 4.33
CA SER A 28 0.95 -10.72 4.47
C SER A 28 0.57 -9.24 4.46
N ARG A 29 -0.40 -8.84 3.63
CA ARG A 29 -0.85 -7.45 3.59
C ARG A 29 -1.70 -7.09 4.81
N LYS A 30 -2.53 -8.01 5.30
CA LYS A 30 -3.26 -7.82 6.56
C LYS A 30 -2.29 -7.59 7.72
N LYS A 31 -1.20 -8.38 7.80
CA LYS A 31 -0.13 -8.18 8.79
C LYS A 31 0.53 -6.82 8.63
N ALA A 32 0.92 -6.45 7.40
CA ALA A 32 1.55 -5.16 7.13
C ALA A 32 0.67 -3.96 7.51
N ILE A 33 -0.63 -3.98 7.15
CA ILE A 33 -1.60 -2.93 7.54
C ILE A 33 -1.70 -2.85 9.06
N SER A 34 -1.81 -4.01 9.75
CA SER A 34 -1.91 -4.08 11.21
C SER A 34 -0.65 -3.51 11.88
N THR A 35 0.53 -3.90 11.41
CA THR A 35 1.80 -3.37 11.90
C THR A 35 1.92 -1.87 11.65
N LEU A 36 1.52 -1.39 10.47
CA LEU A 36 1.59 0.03 10.12
C LEU A 36 0.64 0.86 10.99
N ALA A 37 -0.59 0.37 11.21
CA ALA A 37 -1.58 0.99 12.09
C ALA A 37 -1.04 1.10 13.52
N LYS A 38 -0.49 0.01 14.07
CA LYS A 38 0.10 -0.01 15.42
C LYS A 38 1.30 0.93 15.54
N LYS A 39 2.25 0.89 14.59
CA LYS A 39 3.48 1.70 14.64
C LYS A 39 3.22 3.20 14.49
N ARG A 40 2.20 3.58 13.71
CA ARG A 40 1.89 4.98 13.42
C ARG A 40 0.78 5.56 14.29
N GLY A 41 0.12 4.74 15.12
CA GLY A 41 -1.04 5.17 15.91
C GLY A 41 -2.24 5.59 15.06
N VAL A 42 -2.37 5.05 13.84
CA VAL A 42 -3.42 5.44 12.89
C VAL A 42 -4.49 4.37 12.74
N SER A 43 -5.67 4.78 12.26
CA SER A 43 -6.74 3.84 11.93
C SER A 43 -6.33 2.83 10.84
N LYS A 44 -6.94 1.65 10.84
CA LYS A 44 -6.70 0.62 9.80
C LYS A 44 -6.98 1.16 8.39
N ALA A 45 -7.99 2.02 8.24
CA ALA A 45 -8.34 2.66 6.97
C ALA A 45 -7.24 3.60 6.48
N GLN A 46 -6.64 4.38 7.38
CA GLN A 46 -5.53 5.26 7.05
C GLN A 46 -4.26 4.46 6.75
N ALA A 47 -4.00 3.38 7.50
CA ALA A 47 -2.90 2.47 7.22
C ALA A 47 -3.02 1.79 5.85
N GLN A 48 -4.23 1.42 5.42
CA GLN A 48 -4.50 0.90 4.08
C GLN A 48 -4.14 1.92 2.99
N ARG A 49 -4.53 3.19 3.17
CA ARG A 49 -4.19 4.26 2.21
C ARG A 49 -2.68 4.48 2.12
N LEU A 50 -2.00 4.55 3.25
CA LEU A 50 -0.54 4.68 3.31
C LEU A 50 0.16 3.51 2.61
N GLN A 51 -0.33 2.28 2.81
CA GLN A 51 0.22 1.12 2.13
C GLN A 51 -0.09 1.11 0.62
N ALA A 52 -1.27 1.57 0.20
CA ALA A 52 -1.62 1.71 -1.22
C ALA A 52 -0.67 2.68 -1.94
N VAL A 53 -0.41 3.83 -1.30
CA VAL A 53 0.53 4.85 -1.78
C VAL A 53 1.95 4.28 -1.81
N ALA A 54 2.39 3.61 -0.75
CA ALA A 54 3.71 3.00 -0.70
C ALA A 54 3.91 1.95 -1.81
N ILE A 55 2.88 1.20 -2.17
CA ILE A 55 2.95 0.20 -3.25
C ILE A 55 2.93 0.86 -4.64
N ALA A 56 2.13 1.91 -4.81
CA ALA A 56 2.09 2.70 -6.04
C ALA A 56 3.45 3.39 -6.29
N LEU A 57 4.08 3.90 -5.23
CA LEU A 57 5.34 4.66 -5.28
C LEU A 57 6.60 3.78 -5.10
N GLY A 58 6.48 2.57 -4.56
CA GLY A 58 7.58 1.73 -4.08
C GLY A 58 8.55 1.20 -5.13
N LYS A 59 8.24 1.35 -6.43
CA LYS A 59 9.20 1.14 -7.53
C LYS A 59 9.45 2.38 -8.39
N SER A 60 8.97 3.57 -7.98
CA SER A 60 9.48 4.82 -8.59
C SER A 60 10.94 5.07 -8.22
N ARG A 61 11.48 4.39 -7.21
CA ARG A 61 12.92 4.26 -7.03
C ARG A 61 13.44 3.26 -8.07
N LYS A 62 13.66 3.74 -9.29
CA LYS A 62 14.86 3.31 -10.02
C LYS A 62 16.00 3.51 -9.02
N SER A 63 16.72 2.43 -8.71
CA SER A 63 17.98 2.41 -7.96
C SER A 63 18.46 3.79 -7.49
N GLN A 64 18.15 4.16 -6.26
CA GLN A 64 19.03 5.11 -5.60
C GLN A 64 20.25 4.26 -5.22
N LYS A 65 21.14 4.06 -6.22
CA LYS A 65 22.49 3.55 -6.02
C LYS A 65 23.08 4.49 -4.97
N TYR A 66 23.32 3.97 -3.77
CA TYR A 66 24.23 4.63 -2.86
C TYR A 66 25.56 4.74 -3.62
N LYS A 67 25.99 5.99 -3.83
CA LYS A 67 27.27 6.33 -4.44
C LYS A 67 28.33 6.29 -3.34
#